data_AF-A0A5M0YS78-F1
#
_entry.id   AF-A0A5M0YS78-F1
#
_cell.length_a   1.000
_cell.length_b   1.000
_cell.length_c   1.000
_cell.angle_alpha   90.00
_cell.angle_beta   90.00
_cell.angle_gamma   90.00
#
_symmetry.space_group_name_H-M   'P 1'
#
loop_
_entity.id
_entity.type
_entity.pdbx_description
1 polymer ?
#
loop_
_entity_poly.entity_id
_entity_poly.type
_entity_poly.pdbx_seq_one_letter_code
_entity_poly.pdbx_strand_id
1 'polypeptide(L)'
;MKFKEGDKAEFIYRNKKSIGVINGVYPGTREVSIKQSDSPVDLLFSDKAVAKIEEQERLVVPQCVADWVSHCKQKGYDLFLSIDYDDSDMPYEMYNWLTFSDENQELFARAWLDGYEVEKEPLYYVQLIDHATGYLNVHYDNQKLVGSNDEASEYKTQFTESEIKAMNKGEAYWLLKEPVEEAEEE
;
A
#
# COMPACT_ATOMS: atom_id res chain seq x y z
N MET A 1 19.06 -25.60 3.23
CA MET A 1 17.61 -25.61 2.99
C MET A 1 17.21 -24.18 2.62
N LYS A 2 16.33 -23.96 1.64
CA LYS A 2 16.00 -22.61 1.13
C LYS A 2 14.70 -22.00 1.70
N PHE A 3 14.01 -22.74 2.56
CA PHE A 3 12.73 -22.35 3.17
C PHE A 3 12.91 -22.02 4.64
N LYS A 4 12.10 -21.08 5.14
CA LYS A 4 11.88 -20.78 6.56
C LYS A 4 10.39 -20.90 6.90
N GLU A 5 10.08 -21.11 8.17
CA GLU A 5 8.68 -21.02 8.64
C GLU A 5 8.10 -19.64 8.30
N GLY A 6 6.83 -19.62 7.88
CA GLY A 6 6.14 -18.43 7.38
C GLY A 6 6.29 -18.18 5.88
N ASP A 7 7.23 -18.81 5.18
CA ASP A 7 7.35 -18.65 3.72
C ASP A 7 6.09 -19.16 3.02
N LYS A 8 5.55 -18.38 2.08
CA LYS A 8 4.54 -18.86 1.13
C LYS A 8 5.19 -19.79 0.11
N ALA A 9 4.50 -20.86 -0.22
CA ALA A 9 5.00 -21.86 -1.13
C ALA A 9 3.92 -22.42 -2.05
N GLU A 10 4.30 -22.71 -3.29
CA GLU A 10 3.47 -23.44 -4.24
C GLU A 10 3.97 -24.88 -4.43
N PHE A 11 3.03 -25.80 -4.58
CA PHE A 11 3.27 -27.23 -4.70
C PHE A 11 2.12 -27.91 -5.45
N ILE A 12 2.35 -29.12 -5.96
CA ILE A 12 1.31 -29.93 -6.59
C ILE A 12 0.71 -30.87 -5.55
N TYR A 13 -0.60 -30.76 -5.32
CA TYR A 13 -1.35 -31.66 -4.46
C TYR A 13 -2.62 -32.12 -5.16
N ARG A 14 -2.87 -33.43 -5.15
CA ARG A 14 -4.01 -34.06 -5.85
C ARG A 14 -4.17 -33.58 -7.30
N ASN A 15 -3.06 -33.52 -8.03
CA ASN A 15 -2.97 -33.06 -9.42
C ASN A 15 -3.44 -31.61 -9.66
N LYS A 16 -3.41 -30.77 -8.62
CA LYS A 16 -3.73 -29.34 -8.72
C LYS A 16 -2.61 -28.51 -8.11
N LYS A 17 -2.31 -27.36 -8.73
CA LYS A 17 -1.45 -26.36 -8.11
C LYS A 17 -2.14 -25.85 -6.85
N SER A 18 -1.42 -25.90 -5.73
CA SER A 18 -1.88 -25.48 -4.42
C SER A 18 -0.87 -24.51 -3.82
N ILE A 19 -1.37 -23.62 -2.96
CA ILE A 19 -0.56 -22.63 -2.22
C ILE A 19 -0.78 -22.88 -0.74
N GLY A 20 0.27 -22.72 0.06
CA GLY A 20 0.20 -22.81 1.51
C GLY A 20 1.37 -22.08 2.15
N VAL A 21 1.40 -22.11 3.48
CA VAL A 21 2.45 -21.49 4.29
C VAL A 21 3.30 -22.58 4.93
N ILE A 22 4.62 -22.44 4.86
CA ILE A 22 5.56 -23.35 5.51
C ILE A 22 5.35 -23.22 7.04
N ASN A 23 4.94 -24.29 7.69
CA ASN A 23 4.71 -24.37 9.13
C ASN A 23 5.85 -25.13 9.87
N GLY A 24 6.75 -25.77 9.12
CA GLY A 24 7.90 -26.46 9.71
C GLY A 24 8.96 -26.83 8.67
N VAL A 25 10.24 -26.78 9.07
CA VAL A 25 11.39 -27.09 8.20
C VAL A 25 12.25 -28.17 8.83
N TYR A 26 12.50 -29.26 8.10
CA TYR A 26 13.27 -30.42 8.59
C TYR A 26 14.52 -30.65 7.73
N PRO A 27 15.67 -30.01 8.07
CA PRO A 27 16.88 -30.10 7.26
C PRO A 27 17.48 -31.51 7.17
N GLY A 28 17.30 -32.32 8.22
CA GLY A 28 17.83 -33.69 8.28
C GLY A 28 17.17 -34.63 7.25
N THR A 29 15.87 -34.48 7.02
CA THR A 29 15.11 -35.29 6.05
C THR A 29 14.87 -34.57 4.72
N ARG A 30 15.22 -33.28 4.61
CA ARG A 30 14.95 -32.42 3.45
C ARG A 30 13.46 -32.29 3.14
N GLU A 31 12.66 -32.14 4.19
CA GLU A 31 11.22 -31.99 4.10
C GLU A 31 10.73 -30.68 4.72
N VAL A 32 9.59 -30.20 4.23
CA VAL A 32 8.88 -29.05 4.75
C VAL A 32 7.43 -29.43 5.05
N SER A 33 6.91 -28.94 6.16
CA SER A 33 5.49 -29.03 6.52
C SER A 33 4.78 -27.79 5.99
N ILE A 34 3.70 -27.97 5.23
CA ILE A 34 2.94 -26.87 4.63
C ILE A 34 1.50 -26.92 5.13
N LYS A 35 1.07 -25.82 5.73
CA LYS A 35 -0.32 -25.59 6.12
C LYS A 35 -1.06 -24.90 4.97
N GLN A 36 -2.07 -25.57 4.43
CA GLN A 36 -2.96 -25.02 3.42
C GLN A 36 -4.15 -24.38 4.12
N SER A 37 -4.46 -23.10 3.84
CA SER A 37 -5.53 -22.27 4.43
C SER A 37 -6.37 -22.96 5.51
N ASP A 38 -7.42 -23.68 5.11
CA ASP A 38 -8.44 -24.25 6.00
C ASP A 38 -8.24 -25.76 6.27
N SER A 39 -7.14 -26.35 5.82
CA SER A 39 -6.83 -27.75 6.07
C SER A 39 -6.50 -27.95 7.56
N PRO A 40 -7.16 -28.90 8.25
CA PRO A 40 -6.84 -29.22 9.64
C PRO A 40 -5.52 -29.97 9.80
N VAL A 41 -4.87 -30.35 8.70
CA VAL A 41 -3.65 -31.16 8.67
C VAL A 41 -2.62 -30.48 7.78
N ASP A 42 -1.38 -30.43 8.27
CA ASP A 42 -0.24 -29.99 7.49
C ASP A 42 0.24 -31.12 6.56
N LEU A 43 0.64 -30.74 5.35
CA LEU A 43 1.12 -31.66 4.34
C LEU A 43 2.65 -31.63 4.31
N LEU A 44 3.27 -32.80 4.33
CA LEU A 44 4.72 -32.95 4.27
C LEU A 44 5.17 -33.11 2.81
N PHE A 45 6.14 -32.29 2.39
CA PHE A 45 6.72 -32.35 1.05
C PHE A 45 8.24 -32.33 1.11
N SER A 46 8.89 -32.97 0.15
CA SER A 46 10.32 -32.74 -0.08
C SER A 46 10.57 -31.30 -0.50
N ASP A 47 11.66 -30.69 0.00
CA ASP A 47 12.10 -29.33 -0.37
C ASP A 47 12.33 -29.14 -1.88
N LYS A 48 12.50 -30.23 -2.65
CA LYS A 48 12.62 -30.22 -4.11
C LYS A 48 11.29 -30.21 -4.85
N ALA A 49 10.19 -30.58 -4.19
CA ALA A 49 8.85 -30.65 -4.77
C ALA A 49 8.03 -29.37 -4.52
N VAL A 50 8.65 -28.38 -3.89
CA VAL A 50 8.04 -27.14 -3.45
C VAL A 50 8.81 -25.97 -4.06
N ALA A 51 8.10 -24.95 -4.51
CA ALA A 51 8.68 -23.69 -4.92
C ALA A 51 8.28 -22.59 -3.93
N LYS A 52 9.25 -21.75 -3.57
CA LYS A 52 8.99 -20.59 -2.72
C LYS A 52 8.28 -19.56 -3.60
N ILE A 53 7.17 -19.02 -3.09
CA ILE A 53 6.52 -17.87 -3.71
C ILE A 53 7.26 -16.66 -3.17
N GLU A 54 8.02 -16.01 -4.04
CA GLU A 54 8.47 -14.65 -3.77
C GLU A 54 7.27 -13.75 -4.02
N GLU A 55 6.86 -13.00 -3.00
CA GLU A 55 5.89 -11.94 -3.23
C GLU A 55 6.55 -10.95 -4.18
N GLN A 56 5.92 -10.76 -5.33
CA GLN A 56 6.37 -9.78 -6.30
C GLN A 56 6.35 -8.43 -5.59
N GLU A 57 7.46 -7.68 -5.63
CA GLU A 57 7.51 -6.32 -5.11
C GLU A 57 6.33 -5.56 -5.73
N ARG A 58 5.37 -5.20 -4.89
CA ARG A 58 4.19 -4.47 -5.34
C ARG A 58 4.65 -3.10 -5.75
N LEU A 59 4.31 -2.70 -6.96
CA LEU A 59 4.67 -1.38 -7.46
C LEU A 59 3.91 -0.34 -6.67
N VAL A 60 4.59 0.74 -6.32
CA VAL A 60 3.97 1.91 -5.70
C VAL A 60 3.42 2.80 -6.80
N VAL A 61 2.13 3.13 -6.74
CA VAL A 61 1.47 4.03 -7.69
C VAL A 61 0.80 5.19 -6.96
N PRO A 62 0.65 6.37 -7.60
CA PRO A 62 -0.07 7.48 -7.00
C PRO A 62 -1.54 7.17 -6.70
N GLN A 63 -2.14 7.92 -5.77
CA GLN A 63 -3.55 7.76 -5.40
C GLN A 63 -4.50 7.92 -6.60
N CYS A 64 -4.21 8.83 -7.55
CA CYS A 64 -5.06 9.01 -8.74
C CYS A 64 -5.13 7.74 -9.60
N VAL A 65 -4.06 6.94 -9.63
CA VAL A 65 -4.01 5.64 -10.32
C VAL A 65 -4.85 4.61 -9.56
N ALA A 66 -4.72 4.58 -8.24
CA ALA A 66 -5.49 3.66 -7.39
C ALA A 66 -7.01 3.89 -7.53
N ASP A 67 -7.42 5.16 -7.50
CA ASP A 67 -8.81 5.58 -7.67
C ASP A 67 -9.33 5.21 -9.06
N TRP A 68 -8.52 5.43 -10.10
CA TRP A 68 -8.88 5.08 -11.47
C TRP A 68 -9.02 3.57 -11.68
N VAL A 69 -8.07 2.75 -11.19
CA VAL A 69 -8.18 1.29 -11.26
C VAL A 69 -9.45 0.82 -10.56
N SER A 70 -9.73 1.35 -9.37
CA SER A 70 -10.93 1.00 -8.60
C SER A 70 -12.21 1.37 -9.37
N HIS A 71 -12.26 2.55 -9.99
CA HIS A 71 -13.36 2.98 -10.84
C HIS A 71 -13.58 2.03 -12.03
N CYS A 72 -12.52 1.74 -12.78
CA CYS A 72 -12.54 0.84 -13.94
C CYS A 72 -13.06 -0.56 -13.57
N LYS A 73 -12.56 -1.13 -12.46
CA LYS A 73 -13.03 -2.45 -11.98
C LYS A 73 -14.52 -2.42 -11.61
N GLN A 74 -15.01 -1.34 -10.99
CA GLN A 74 -16.44 -1.18 -10.68
C GLN A 74 -17.30 -1.05 -11.94
N LYS A 75 -16.79 -0.40 -12.98
CA LYS A 75 -17.44 -0.31 -14.30
C LYS A 75 -17.36 -1.59 -15.13
N GLY A 76 -16.55 -2.55 -14.70
CA GLY A 76 -16.32 -3.80 -15.45
C GLY A 76 -15.40 -3.62 -16.65
N TYR A 77 -14.57 -2.58 -16.65
CA TYR A 77 -13.58 -2.36 -17.69
C TYR A 77 -12.48 -3.42 -17.63
N ASP A 78 -11.97 -3.78 -18.81
CA ASP A 78 -10.72 -4.53 -18.94
C ASP A 78 -9.53 -3.55 -19.05
N LEU A 79 -8.31 -4.11 -19.13
CA LEU A 79 -7.10 -3.30 -19.21
C LEU A 79 -7.12 -2.38 -20.44
N PHE A 80 -7.62 -2.86 -21.58
CA PHE A 80 -7.66 -2.10 -22.82
C PHE A 80 -8.57 -0.87 -22.69
N LEU A 81 -9.77 -1.04 -22.12
CA LEU A 81 -10.68 0.08 -21.88
C LEU A 81 -10.13 1.06 -20.84
N SER A 82 -9.42 0.58 -19.82
CA SER A 82 -8.89 1.45 -18.75
C SER A 82 -7.75 2.39 -19.18
N ILE A 83 -7.16 2.18 -20.35
CA ILE A 83 -6.11 3.04 -20.95
C ILE A 83 -6.61 3.79 -22.18
N ASP A 84 -7.92 3.81 -22.41
CA ASP A 84 -8.52 4.60 -23.49
C ASP A 84 -8.48 6.09 -23.12
N TYR A 85 -7.61 6.85 -23.79
CA TYR A 85 -7.45 8.28 -23.56
C TYR A 85 -8.68 9.11 -23.94
N ASP A 86 -9.58 8.55 -24.75
CA ASP A 86 -10.83 9.21 -25.14
C ASP A 86 -11.98 8.90 -24.16
N ASP A 87 -11.73 8.13 -23.08
CA ASP A 87 -12.74 7.84 -22.06
C ASP A 87 -13.07 9.12 -21.26
N SER A 88 -14.33 9.54 -21.34
CA SER A 88 -14.84 10.73 -20.65
C SER A 88 -14.85 10.62 -19.13
N ASP A 89 -14.84 9.40 -18.58
CA ASP A 89 -14.77 9.16 -17.14
C ASP A 89 -13.33 9.29 -16.62
N MET A 90 -12.31 9.32 -17.49
CA MET A 90 -10.90 9.43 -17.08
C MET A 90 -10.60 10.81 -16.46
N PRO A 91 -10.12 10.86 -15.20
CA PRO A 91 -9.72 12.11 -14.58
C PRO A 91 -8.51 12.74 -15.29
N TYR A 92 -8.48 14.07 -15.36
CA TYR A 92 -7.36 14.80 -15.97
C TYR A 92 -6.00 14.45 -15.36
N GLU A 93 -5.95 14.22 -14.04
CA GLU A 93 -4.73 13.80 -13.34
C GLU A 93 -4.25 12.42 -13.78
N MET A 94 -5.17 11.48 -14.02
CA MET A 94 -4.85 10.15 -14.54
C MET A 94 -4.34 10.24 -15.98
N TYR A 95 -5.03 11.01 -16.84
CA TYR A 95 -4.60 11.25 -18.21
C TYR A 95 -3.19 11.84 -18.25
N ASN A 96 -2.94 12.88 -17.46
CA ASN A 96 -1.62 13.50 -17.37
C ASN A 96 -0.57 12.52 -16.89
N TRP A 97 -0.86 11.73 -15.85
CA TRP A 97 0.08 10.76 -15.32
C TRP A 97 0.41 9.67 -16.35
N LEU A 98 -0.58 9.08 -17.02
CA LEU A 98 -0.36 8.05 -18.06
C LEU A 98 0.45 8.59 -19.23
N THR A 99 0.21 9.83 -19.65
CA THR A 99 0.86 10.43 -20.82
C THR A 99 2.20 11.11 -20.52
N PHE A 100 2.55 11.25 -19.23
CA PHE A 100 3.81 11.87 -18.82
C PHE A 100 5.05 11.07 -19.24
N SER A 101 4.96 9.75 -19.24
CA SER A 101 6.04 8.83 -19.63
C SER A 101 5.48 7.51 -20.11
N ASP A 102 6.13 6.88 -21.10
CA ASP A 102 5.80 5.52 -21.54
C ASP A 102 5.95 4.50 -20.39
N GLU A 103 6.84 4.76 -19.43
CA GLU A 103 7.03 3.91 -18.24
C GLU A 103 5.77 3.88 -17.35
N ASN A 104 4.98 4.96 -17.31
CA ASN A 104 3.75 5.00 -16.52
C ASN A 104 2.67 4.09 -17.10
N GLN A 105 2.65 3.87 -18.41
CA GLN A 105 1.76 2.90 -19.05
C GLN A 105 2.13 1.46 -18.66
N GLU A 106 3.43 1.15 -18.61
CA GLU A 106 3.89 -0.15 -18.11
C GLU A 106 3.58 -0.33 -16.62
N LEU A 107 3.83 0.68 -15.79
CA LEU A 107 3.50 0.67 -14.37
C LEU A 107 2.00 0.46 -14.15
N PHE A 108 1.15 1.14 -14.92
CA PHE A 108 -0.29 0.94 -14.86
C PHE A 108 -0.70 -0.48 -15.22
N ALA A 109 -0.17 -1.02 -16.32
CA ALA A 109 -0.49 -2.38 -16.76
C ALA A 109 -0.07 -3.42 -15.71
N ARG A 110 1.11 -3.25 -15.10
CA ARG A 110 1.56 -4.11 -14.00
C ARG A 110 0.72 -3.96 -12.75
N ALA A 111 0.39 -2.73 -12.33
CA ALA A 111 -0.51 -2.47 -11.22
C ALA A 111 -1.87 -3.15 -11.42
N TRP A 112 -2.40 -3.12 -12.65
CA TRP A 112 -3.65 -3.77 -13.00
C TRP A 112 -3.62 -5.31 -12.90
N LEU A 113 -2.49 -5.93 -13.23
CA LEU A 113 -2.32 -7.39 -13.32
C LEU A 113 -1.80 -8.02 -12.04
N ASP A 114 -0.77 -7.42 -11.47
CA ASP A 114 0.02 -7.96 -10.36
C ASP A 114 -0.39 -7.37 -9.01
N GLY A 115 -1.22 -6.32 -9.02
CA GLY A 115 -1.55 -5.52 -7.86
C GLY A 115 -0.51 -4.41 -7.60
N TYR A 116 -0.84 -3.52 -6.68
CA TYR A 116 -0.03 -2.35 -6.36
C TYR A 116 -0.20 -1.96 -4.89
N GLU A 117 0.73 -1.14 -4.43
CA GLU A 117 0.60 -0.33 -3.22
C GLU A 117 0.38 1.12 -3.62
N VAL A 118 -0.34 1.87 -2.80
CA VAL A 118 -0.57 3.28 -3.06
C VAL A 118 0.52 4.08 -2.39
N GLU A 119 1.10 5.03 -3.12
CA GLU A 119 2.02 6.02 -2.57
C GLU A 119 1.32 6.73 -1.41
N LYS A 120 1.89 6.59 -0.20
CA LYS A 120 1.38 7.30 0.96
C LYS A 120 1.72 8.78 0.78
N GLU A 121 0.72 9.65 0.83
CA GLU A 121 0.97 11.08 0.82
C GLU A 121 1.83 11.45 2.04
N PRO A 122 2.91 12.24 1.86
CA PRO A 122 3.71 12.71 2.98
C PRO A 122 2.83 13.46 3.99
N LEU A 123 2.95 13.06 5.25
CA LEU A 123 2.27 13.72 6.35
C LEU A 123 3.18 14.75 7.01
N TYR A 124 2.56 15.81 7.51
CA TYR A 124 3.23 16.91 8.17
C TYR A 124 2.53 17.28 9.47
N TYR A 125 3.33 17.57 10.49
CA TYR A 125 2.92 18.39 11.62
C TYR A 125 2.97 19.87 11.23
N VAL A 126 2.19 20.71 11.92
CA VAL A 126 2.31 22.18 11.81
C VAL A 126 2.69 22.74 13.18
N GLN A 127 3.94 23.19 13.32
CA GLN A 127 4.47 23.71 14.58
C GLN A 127 4.23 25.23 14.68
N LEU A 128 3.21 25.64 15.42
CA LEU A 128 2.83 27.05 15.59
C LEU A 128 3.70 27.78 16.62
N ILE A 129 4.25 27.04 17.58
CA ILE A 129 5.10 27.54 18.66
C ILE A 129 6.24 26.53 18.83
N ASP A 130 7.48 27.02 18.96
CA ASP A 130 8.65 26.20 19.30
C ASP A 130 8.55 25.70 20.75
N HIS A 131 7.71 24.70 20.96
CA HIS A 131 7.41 24.05 22.24
C HIS A 131 6.80 22.67 22.00
N ALA A 132 7.01 21.73 22.92
CA ALA A 132 6.50 20.35 22.82
C ALA A 132 4.97 20.24 22.66
N THR A 133 4.23 21.28 23.08
CA THR A 133 2.77 21.39 22.94
C THR A 133 2.38 22.54 22.00
N GLY A 134 3.22 22.84 21.02
CA GLY A 134 3.07 23.94 20.08
C GLY A 134 2.47 23.54 18.73
N TYR A 135 1.91 22.34 18.59
CA TYR A 135 1.45 21.78 17.34
C TYR A 135 -0.04 22.04 17.08
N LEU A 136 -0.40 22.22 15.81
CA LEU A 136 -1.80 22.34 15.39
C LEU A 136 -2.51 20.99 15.50
N ASN A 137 -3.58 20.95 16.30
CA ASN A 137 -4.46 19.78 16.40
C ASN A 137 -5.86 20.16 15.91
N VAL A 138 -6.50 19.26 15.16
CA VAL A 138 -7.87 19.43 14.64
C VAL A 138 -8.77 18.35 15.25
N HIS A 139 -9.78 18.79 16.00
CA HIS A 139 -10.81 17.91 16.55
C HIS A 139 -11.80 17.46 15.46
N TYR A 140 -12.53 16.36 15.69
CA TYR A 140 -13.49 15.81 14.71
C TYR A 140 -14.61 16.78 14.30
N ASP A 141 -14.92 17.79 15.12
CA ASP A 141 -15.88 18.84 14.80
C ASP A 141 -15.25 20.06 14.08
N ASN A 142 -14.01 19.90 13.61
CA ASN A 142 -13.17 20.90 12.94
C ASN A 142 -12.66 22.07 13.82
N GLN A 143 -12.83 22.00 15.14
CA GLN A 143 -12.20 22.96 16.04
C GLN A 143 -10.67 22.79 16.04
N LYS A 144 -9.96 23.91 15.97
CA LYS A 144 -8.49 23.96 15.95
C LYS A 144 -7.98 24.38 17.32
N LEU A 145 -6.97 23.69 17.82
CA LEU A 145 -6.26 24.03 19.06
C LEU A 145 -4.75 23.81 18.89
N VAL A 146 -4.00 24.22 19.90
CA VAL A 146 -2.55 24.00 19.99
C VAL A 146 -2.27 22.97 21.08
N GLY A 147 -1.57 21.90 20.75
CA GLY A 147 -1.32 20.76 21.64
C GLY A 147 0.00 20.04 21.34
N SER A 148 0.24 18.89 21.96
CA SER A 148 1.37 18.02 21.56
C SER A 148 1.08 17.35 20.22
N ASN A 149 2.14 16.84 19.59
CA ASN A 149 2.09 16.07 18.35
C ASN A 149 1.64 14.61 18.58
N ASP A 150 1.44 14.19 19.83
CA ASP A 150 0.91 12.86 20.18
C ASP A 150 -0.50 12.70 19.62
N GLU A 151 -0.70 11.69 18.76
CA GLU A 151 -2.01 11.40 18.21
C GLU A 151 -2.92 10.79 19.28
N ALA A 152 -3.95 11.54 19.67
CA ALA A 152 -5.01 11.10 20.55
C ALA A 152 -6.27 10.84 19.72
N SER A 153 -7.09 9.85 20.09
CA SER A 153 -8.25 9.40 19.29
C SER A 153 -9.28 10.49 18.93
N GLU A 154 -9.25 11.63 19.61
CA GLU A 154 -10.17 12.77 19.39
C GLU A 154 -9.61 13.85 18.47
N TYR A 155 -8.29 13.83 18.19
CA TYR A 155 -7.58 14.89 17.51
C TYR A 155 -6.68 14.35 16.41
N LYS A 156 -6.82 14.92 15.21
CA LYS A 156 -5.87 14.75 14.12
C LYS A 156 -4.69 15.71 14.33
N THR A 157 -3.46 15.19 14.33
CA THR A 157 -2.22 15.96 14.53
C THR A 157 -1.33 16.01 13.27
N GLN A 158 -1.56 15.09 12.33
CA GLN A 158 -0.80 14.95 11.09
C GLN A 158 -1.71 15.27 9.89
N PHE A 159 -1.19 16.00 8.91
CA PHE A 159 -1.97 16.48 7.77
C PHE A 159 -1.21 16.33 6.46
N THR A 160 -1.93 16.13 5.36
CA THR A 160 -1.34 16.19 4.02
C THR A 160 -1.11 17.64 3.60
N GLU A 161 -0.29 17.88 2.57
CA GLU A 161 -0.08 19.23 2.01
C GLU A 161 -1.40 19.89 1.60
N SER A 162 -2.27 19.13 0.93
CA SER A 162 -3.56 19.61 0.43
C SER A 162 -4.48 20.00 1.59
N GLU A 163 -4.52 19.22 2.67
CA GLU A 163 -5.28 19.53 3.88
C GLU A 163 -4.79 20.82 4.55
N ILE A 164 -3.47 21.00 4.71
CA ILE A 164 -2.89 22.22 5.29
C ILE A 164 -3.25 23.44 4.43
N LYS A 165 -3.04 23.35 3.12
CA LYS A 165 -3.30 24.47 2.20
C LYS A 165 -4.78 24.82 2.08
N ALA A 166 -5.68 23.86 2.26
CA ALA A 166 -7.13 24.09 2.26
C ALA A 166 -7.62 24.88 3.50
N MET A 167 -6.81 24.98 4.56
CA MET A 167 -7.20 25.73 5.76
C MET A 167 -7.26 27.25 5.52
N ASN A 168 -8.00 27.98 6.35
CA ASN A 168 -7.92 29.44 6.38
C ASN A 168 -6.49 29.85 6.77
N LYS A 169 -5.81 30.60 5.89
CA LYS A 169 -4.37 30.90 5.97
C LYS A 169 -3.46 29.65 5.84
N GLY A 170 -3.91 28.63 5.11
CA GLY A 170 -3.18 27.38 4.90
C GLY A 170 -1.75 27.55 4.38
N GLU A 171 -1.53 28.49 3.45
CA GLU A 171 -0.17 28.82 2.96
C GLU A 171 0.77 29.29 4.08
N ALA A 172 0.25 29.97 5.12
CA ALA A 172 1.07 30.37 6.27
C ALA A 172 1.39 29.18 7.18
N TYR A 173 0.45 28.24 7.36
CA TYR A 173 0.69 26.99 8.08
C TYR A 173 1.70 26.10 7.35
N TRP A 174 1.68 26.09 6.02
CA TRP A 174 2.62 25.32 5.20
C TRP A 174 4.09 25.76 5.38
N LEU A 175 4.34 27.01 5.75
CA LEU A 175 5.68 27.50 6.09
C LEU A 175 6.20 26.95 7.44
N LEU A 176 5.29 26.45 8.28
CA LEU A 176 5.57 25.93 9.63
C LEU A 176 5.47 24.40 9.68
N LYS A 177 5.52 23.74 8.52
CA LYS A 177 5.43 22.29 8.43
C LYS A 177 6.68 21.61 8.98
N GLU A 178 6.49 20.53 9.71
CA GLU A 178 7.54 19.56 10.05
C GLU A 178 7.14 18.20 9.45
N PRO A 179 8.01 17.54 8.66
CA PRO A 179 7.68 16.23 8.09
C PRO A 179 7.49 15.19 9.20
N VAL A 180 6.51 14.31 9.04
CA VAL A 180 6.38 13.11 9.85
C VAL A 180 7.37 12.09 9.28
N GLU A 181 8.38 11.70 10.05
CA GLU A 181 9.22 10.57 9.68
C GLU A 181 8.38 9.29 9.83
N GLU A 182 8.14 8.58 8.71
CA GLU A 182 7.61 7.23 8.78
C GLU A 182 8.65 6.38 9.51
N ALA A 183 8.32 5.93 10.72
CA ALA A 183 9.12 4.90 11.36
C ALA A 183 9.09 3.69 10.42
N GLU A 184 10.24 3.34 9.83
CA GLU A 184 10.42 2.07 9.17
C GLU A 184 10.01 0.98 10.19
N GLU A 185 8.85 0.35 9.96
CA GLU A 185 8.43 -0.81 10.75
C GLU A 185 9.46 -1.93 10.50
N GLU A 186 10.39 -2.12 11.45
CA GLU A 186 11.34 -3.25 11.50
C GLU A 186 10.63 -4.61 11.63
#